data_AF-A0A8T5EUZ2-F1
#
_entry.id   AF-A0A8T5EUZ2-F1
#
_cell.length_a   1.000
_cell.length_b   1.000
_cell.length_c   1.000
_cell.angle_alpha   90.00
_cell.angle_beta   90.00
_cell.angle_gamma   90.00
#
_symmetry.space_group_name_H-M   'P 1'
#
loop_
_entity.id
_entity.type
_entity.pdbx_description
1 polymer ?
#
loop_
_entity_poly.entity_id
_entity_poly.type
_entity_poly.pdbx_seq_one_letter_code
_entity_poly.pdbx_strand_id
1 'polypeptide(L)' 'MVSDKNEIENLIDTMIESGDELVDNLKTVLPNSLSESMVMFHESHVANLKKIKEFLNP' A
#
# COMPACT_ATOMS: atom_id res chain seq x y z
N MET A 1 -2.39 -11.63 21.52
CA MET A 1 -3.37 -10.53 21.39
C MET A 1 -2.72 -9.17 21.16
N VAL A 2 -1.72 -8.72 21.94
CA VAL A 2 -0.91 -7.53 21.57
C VAL A 2 0.09 -7.84 20.44
N SER A 3 0.65 -9.06 20.43
CA SER A 3 1.53 -9.57 19.37
C SER A 3 0.87 -9.53 17.99
N ASP A 4 -0.33 -10.10 17.90
CA ASP A 4 -1.04 -10.32 16.63
C ASP A 4 -1.48 -9.00 15.99
N LYS A 5 -1.79 -8.00 16.83
CA LYS A 5 -2.11 -6.64 16.40
C LYS A 5 -0.88 -5.93 15.80
N ASN A 6 0.28 -6.06 16.42
CA ASN A 6 1.54 -5.55 15.86
C ASN A 6 1.94 -6.29 14.56
N GLU A 7 1.66 -7.60 14.44
CA GLU A 7 1.93 -8.36 13.22
C GLU A 7 1.08 -7.88 12.04
N ILE A 8 -0.21 -7.60 12.27
CA ILE A 8 -1.08 -7.06 11.21
C ILE A 8 -0.64 -5.66 10.79
N GLU A 9 -0.20 -4.81 11.73
CA GLU A 9 0.35 -3.49 11.41
C GLU A 9 1.62 -3.57 10.57
N ASN A 10 2.55 -4.46 10.96
CA ASN A 10 3.77 -4.70 10.20
C ASN A 10 3.47 -5.25 8.80
N LEU A 11 2.46 -6.12 8.67
CA LEU A 11 1.97 -6.61 7.38
C LEU A 11 1.42 -5.47 6.52
N ILE A 12 0.63 -4.56 7.09
CA ILE A 12 0.10 -3.39 6.39
C ILE A 12 1.24 -2.49 5.91
N ASP A 13 2.22 -2.20 6.76
CA ASP A 13 3.38 -1.37 6.38
C ASP A 13 4.19 -2.05 5.25
N THR A 14 4.43 -3.36 5.36
CA THR A 14 5.11 -4.14 4.32
C THR A 14 4.35 -4.11 2.99
N MET A 15 3.00 -4.18 3.02
CA MET A 15 2.17 -4.10 1.82
C MET A 15 2.23 -2.72 1.15
N ILE A 16 2.32 -1.64 1.94
CA ILE A 16 2.48 -0.28 1.43
C ILE A 16 3.86 -0.15 0.78
N GLU A 17 4.94 -0.48 1.49
CA GLU A 17 6.32 -0.35 1.01
C GLU A 17 6.57 -1.19 -0.25
N SER A 18 6.14 -2.45 -0.24
CA SER A 18 6.29 -3.33 -1.41
C SER A 18 5.46 -2.85 -2.61
N GLY A 19 4.31 -2.24 -2.35
CA GLY A 19 3.45 -1.66 -3.39
C GLY A 19 4.07 -0.40 -4.00
N ASP A 20 4.67 0.47 -3.17
CA ASP A 20 5.38 1.67 -3.62
C ASP A 20 6.54 1.29 -4.56
N GLU A 21 7.34 0.30 -4.17
CA GLU A 21 8.45 -0.21 -4.99
C GLU A 21 7.94 -0.80 -6.32
N LEU A 22 6.85 -1.58 -6.28
CA LEU A 22 6.24 -2.14 -7.48
C LEU A 22 5.77 -1.04 -8.44
N VAL A 23 5.09 -0.01 -7.92
CA VAL A 23 4.59 1.10 -8.74
C VAL A 23 5.76 1.89 -9.35
N ASP A 24 6.82 2.15 -8.59
CA ASP A 24 8.00 2.87 -9.10
C ASP A 24 8.71 2.08 -10.19
N ASN A 25 8.83 0.76 -10.05
CA ASN A 25 9.35 -0.10 -11.11
C ASN A 25 8.45 -0.06 -12.35
N LEU A 26 7.12 -0.18 -12.17
CA LEU A 26 6.17 -0.21 -13.27
C LEU A 26 6.09 1.12 -14.04
N LYS A 27 6.25 2.27 -13.37
CA LYS A 27 6.34 3.59 -14.03
C LYS A 27 7.42 3.65 -15.10
N THR A 28 8.50 2.88 -14.96
CA THR A 28 9.63 2.88 -15.90
C THR A 28 9.40 2.04 -17.15
N VAL A 29 8.46 1.08 -17.09
CA VAL A 29 8.23 0.10 -18.16
C VAL A 29 6.86 0.23 -18.83
N LEU A 30 5.86 0.77 -18.12
CA LEU A 30 4.50 0.90 -18.64
C LEU A 30 4.32 2.21 -19.44
N PRO A 31 3.45 2.21 -20.46
CA PRO A 31 3.02 3.46 -21.10
C PRO A 31 2.40 4.43 -20.09
N ASN A 32 2.61 5.74 -20.28
CA ASN A 32 2.19 6.79 -19.33
C ASN A 32 0.75 6.66 -18.84
N SER A 33 -0.22 6.42 -19.73
CA SER A 33 -1.64 6.30 -19.37
C SER A 33 -1.93 5.12 -18.42
N LEU A 34 -1.22 4.01 -18.60
CA LEU A 34 -1.36 2.84 -17.73
C LEU A 34 -0.60 3.03 -16.41
N SER A 35 0.57 3.66 -16.48
CA SER A 35 1.34 4.05 -15.30
C SER A 35 0.54 4.99 -14.37
N GLU A 36 -0.10 6.01 -14.93
CA GLU A 36 -0.96 6.94 -14.17
C GLU A 36 -2.12 6.20 -13.50
N SER A 37 -2.77 5.29 -14.24
CA SER A 37 -3.87 4.48 -13.70
C SER A 37 -3.40 3.57 -12.54
N MET A 38 -2.21 3.00 -12.63
CA MET A 38 -1.60 2.18 -11.58
C MET A 38 -1.23 3.01 -10.34
N VAL A 39 -0.71 4.23 -10.53
CA VAL A 39 -0.44 5.15 -9.42
C VAL A 39 -1.73 5.49 -8.67
N MET A 40 -2.78 5.89 -9.38
CA MET A 40 -4.07 6.21 -8.77
C MET A 40 -4.69 5.01 -8.03
N PHE A 41 -4.57 3.80 -8.61
CA PHE A 41 -5.02 2.58 -7.95
C PHE A 41 -4.26 2.32 -6.65
N HIS A 42 -2.94 2.44 -6.69
CA HIS A 42 -2.10 2.22 -5.52
C HIS A 42 -2.31 3.26 -4.43
N GLU A 43 -2.44 4.54 -4.78
CA GLU A 43 -2.77 5.62 -3.82
C GLU A 43 -4.09 5.34 -3.09
N SER A 44 -5.13 4.90 -3.83
CA SER A 44 -6.41 4.49 -3.25
C SER A 44 -6.25 3.28 -2.32
N HIS A 45 -5.44 2.30 -2.72
CA HIS A 45 -5.15 1.11 -1.92
C HIS A 45 -4.42 1.47 -0.61
N VAL A 46 -3.38 2.30 -0.67
CA VAL A 46 -2.65 2.80 0.51
C VAL A 46 -3.56 3.58 1.45
N ALA A 47 -4.46 4.42 0.91
CA ALA A 47 -5.43 5.15 1.73
C ALA A 47 -6.36 4.20 2.50
N ASN A 48 -6.77 3.08 1.90
CA ASN A 48 -7.59 2.08 2.58
C ASN A 48 -6.80 1.29 3.63
N LEU A 49 -5.56 0.93 3.34
CA LEU A 49 -4.67 0.25 4.30
C LEU A 49 -4.41 1.11 5.54
N LYS A 50 -4.19 2.42 5.37
CA LYS A 50 -4.03 3.37 6.49
C LYS A 50 -5.29 3.43 7.37
N LYS A 51 -6.48 3.49 6.76
CA LYS A 51 -7.75 3.41 7.51
C LYS A 51 -7.86 2.13 8.31
N ILE A 52 -7.51 0.98 7.72
CA ILE A 52 -7.52 -0.30 8.44
C ILE A 52 -6.55 -0.26 9.63
N LYS A 53 -5.34 0.29 9.45
CA LYS A 53 -4.37 0.47 10.52
C LYS A 53 -4.91 1.34 11.66
N GLU A 54 -5.59 2.44 11.34
CA GLU A 54 -6.29 3.28 12.32
C GLU A 54 -7.42 2.53 13.05
N PHE A 55 -8.22 1.72 12.34
CA PHE A 55 -9.25 0.90 12.98
C PHE A 55 -8.68 -0.15 13.95
N LEU A 56 -7.50 -0.69 13.65
CA LEU A 56 -6.82 -1.64 14.53
C LEU A 56 -6.23 -0.94 15.76
N ASN A 57 -5.84 0.33 15.64
CA ASN A 57 -5.29 1.20 16.69
C ASN A 57 -6.24 2.37 17.07
N PRO A 58 -7.35 2.10 17.78
CA PRO A 58 -8.27 3.15 18.22
C PRO A 58 -7.65 4.12 19.23
#